data_AF-A0A1V0FWY0-F1
#
_entry.id   AF-A0A1V0FWY0-F1
#
_cell.length_a   1.000
_cell.length_b   1.000
_cell.length_c   1.000
_cell.angle_alpha   90.00
_cell.angle_beta   90.00
_cell.angle_gamma   90.00
#
_symmetry.space_group_name_H-M   'P 1'
#
loop_
_entity.id
_entity.type
_entity.pdbx_description
1 polymer ?
#
loop_
_entity_poly.entity_id
_entity_poly.type
_entity_poly.pdbx_seq_one_letter_code
_entity_poly.pdbx_strand_id
1 'polypeptide(L)' 'GDDEDCIGWMGWCSGKDKKCCKGNVCNLWCRYKADV' A
#
# COMPACT_ATOMS: atom_id res chain seq x y z
N GLY A 1 19.51 3.90 -0.09
CA GLY A 1 18.68 2.80 -0.58
C GLY A 1 17.36 3.04 0.07
N ASP A 2 16.45 3.68 -0.65
CA ASP A 2 15.31 4.37 -0.08
C ASP A 2 14.34 3.41 0.61
N ASP A 3 14.44 3.38 1.94
CA ASP A 3 13.42 2.93 2.86
C ASP A 3 12.17 3.82 2.71
N GLU A 4 11.40 3.63 1.65
CA GLU A 4 10.03 4.15 1.63
C GLU A 4 9.27 3.43 2.75
N ASP A 5 8.91 4.16 3.81
CA ASP A 5 8.15 3.71 4.99
C ASP A 5 6.72 3.22 4.67
N CYS A 6 6.40 3.03 3.40
CA CYS A 6 5.09 2.58 2.95
C CYS A 6 5.18 1.43 1.92
N ILE A 7 4.05 0.78 1.70
CA ILE A 7 3.88 -0.28 0.72
C ILE A 7 3.42 0.37 -0.59
N GLY A 8 4.20 0.20 -1.66
CA GLY A 8 3.90 0.73 -2.99
C GLY A 8 2.67 0.09 -3.64
N TRP A 9 2.28 0.60 -4.82
CA TRP A 9 1.16 0.05 -5.60
C TRP A 9 1.36 -1.43 -5.91
N MET A 10 0.29 -2.22 -5.80
CA MET A 10 0.31 -3.70 -5.85
C MET A 10 1.29 -4.36 -4.87
N GLY A 11 1.72 -3.66 -3.83
CA GLY A 11 2.40 -4.29 -2.70
C GLY A 11 1.40 -4.96 -1.76
N TRP A 12 1.76 -6.12 -1.22
CA TRP A 12 0.89 -6.89 -0.31
C TRP A 12 0.76 -6.18 1.03
N CYS A 13 -0.45 -5.76 1.39
CA CYS A 13 -0.72 -5.00 2.61
C CYS A 13 -1.59 -5.74 3.63
N SER A 14 -2.26 -6.82 3.22
CA SER A 14 -3.10 -7.61 4.12
C SER A 14 -2.27 -8.26 5.22
N GLY A 15 -2.61 -7.98 6.48
CA GLY A 15 -1.89 -8.51 7.65
C GLY A 15 -0.49 -7.93 7.86
N LYS A 16 -0.17 -6.78 7.26
CA LYS A 16 1.06 -6.03 7.51
C LYS A 16 0.75 -4.79 8.36
N ASP A 17 1.64 -4.47 9.31
CA ASP A 17 1.59 -3.20 10.06
C ASP A 17 1.94 -1.98 9.18
N LYS A 18 2.69 -2.21 8.09
CA LYS A 18 3.14 -1.16 7.18
C LYS A 18 1.98 -0.67 6.30
N LYS A 19 1.77 0.65 6.24
CA LYS A 19 0.67 1.25 5.48
C LYS A 19 1.01 1.37 4.00
N CYS A 20 -0.01 1.38 3.14
CA CYS A 20 0.16 1.75 1.74
C CYS A 20 0.63 3.20 1.60
N CYS A 21 1.39 3.48 0.54
CA CYS A 21 1.83 4.85 0.25
C CYS A 21 0.64 5.78 0.00
N LYS A 22 0.83 7.08 0.23
CA LYS A 22 -0.23 8.09 0.12
C LYS A 22 -0.94 7.98 -1.24
N GLY A 23 -2.27 7.95 -1.21
CA GLY A 23 -3.12 7.78 -2.41
C GLY A 23 -3.54 6.33 -2.68
N ASN A 24 -2.88 5.37 -2.03
CA ASN A 24 -3.26 3.97 -2.06
C ASN A 24 -4.03 3.56 -0.80
N VAL A 25 -5.01 2.67 -0.97
CA VAL A 25 -5.78 2.03 0.10
C VAL A 25 -5.43 0.55 0.11
N CYS A 26 -5.37 -0.04 1.30
CA CYS A 26 -5.16 -1.48 1.43
C CYS A 26 -6.46 -2.24 1.16
N ASN A 27 -6.50 -2.99 0.06
CA ASN A 27 -7.56 -3.95 -0.25
C ASN A 27 -6.93 -5.25 -0.75
N LEU A 28 -6.44 -6.07 0.20
CA LEU A 28 -5.51 -7.21 0.01
C LEU A 28 -4.10 -6.77 -0.45
N TRP A 29 -4.07 -5.91 -1.47
CA TRP A 29 -2.92 -5.22 -2.02
C TRP A 29 -3.16 -3.72 -1.96
N CYS A 30 -2.09 -2.91 -2.00
CA CYS A 30 -2.22 -1.47 -2.13
C CYS A 30 -2.73 -1.10 -3.53
N ARG A 31 -3.92 -0.52 -3.60
CA ARG A 31 -4.56 -0.06 -4.83
C ARG A 31 -4.90 1.41 -4.73
N TYR A 32 -5.04 2.11 -5.85
CA TYR A 32 -5.48 3.50 -5.81
C TYR A 32 -6.88 3.58 -5.20
N LYS A 33 -7.18 4.67 -4.49
CA LYS A 33 -8.52 4.89 -3.92
C LYS A 33 -9.64 4.86 -4.99
N ALA A 34 -9.34 5.15 -6.25
CA ALA A 34 -10.30 5.08 -7.34
C ALA A 34 -10.61 3.65 -7.82
N ASP A 35 -9.74 2.68 -7.50
CA ASP A 35 -9.85 1.27 -7.93
C ASP A 35 -10.50 0.36 -6.87
N VAL A 36 -10.91 0.93 -5.72
CA VAL A 36 -11.49 0.25 -4.56
C VAL A 36 -12.87 0.82 -4.29
#